data_AF-A0A3R5Q123-F1
#
_entry.id   AF-A0A3R5Q123-F1
#
_cell.length_a   1.000
_cell.length_b   1.000
_cell.length_c   1.000
_cell.angle_alpha   90.00
_cell.angle_beta   90.00
_cell.angle_gamma   90.00
#
_symmetry.space_group_name_H-M   'P 1'
#
loop_
_entity.id
_entity.type
_entity.pdbx_description
1 polymer ?
#
loop_
_entity_poly.entity_id
_entity_poly.type
_entity_poly.pdbx_seq_one_letter_code
_entity_poly.pdbx_strand_id
1 'polypeptide(L)'
;GQIFSGKDHRIYLLGNPVIFWGCLGLTFVFIIAYTIDTVKSRRGLRNNKYWRAYKDRMFSAGWWLFLGWMLHYFPFWPMTRVLYFHHYFPAFLFSAMLSGVVLDYILTWCCITVPEQFSLIVFQGCIAAIFAVLCWRYVIHFLNITVFNEYRSLQKNVNRYFAFDV
;
A
#
# COMPACT_ATOMS: atom_id res chain seq x y z
N GLY A 1 -11.45 -3.87 -12.47
CA GLY A 1 -10.31 -4.53 -13.13
C GLY A 1 -10.47 -4.44 -14.62
N GLN A 2 -9.39 -4.24 -15.37
CA GLN A 2 -9.40 -4.23 -16.84
C GLN A 2 -9.21 -5.66 -17.36
N ILE A 3 -9.91 -6.02 -18.44
CA ILE A 3 -9.90 -7.36 -19.04
C ILE A 3 -8.82 -7.43 -20.14
N PHE A 4 -7.96 -8.45 -20.10
CA PHE A 4 -6.86 -8.63 -21.07
C PHE A 4 -6.95 -9.90 -21.93
N SER A 5 -8.02 -10.69 -21.81
CA SER A 5 -8.14 -11.98 -22.52
C SER A 5 -9.58 -12.26 -23.01
N GLY A 6 -9.72 -13.28 -23.86
CA GLY A 6 -10.92 -13.65 -24.62
C GLY A 6 -12.14 -14.05 -23.78
N LYS A 7 -13.23 -14.43 -24.47
CA LYS A 7 -14.56 -14.66 -23.86
C LYS A 7 -14.56 -15.67 -22.71
N ASP A 8 -13.73 -16.72 -22.81
CA ASP A 8 -13.78 -17.90 -21.91
C ASP A 8 -12.80 -17.81 -20.73
N HIS A 9 -11.64 -17.18 -20.90
CA HIS A 9 -10.66 -16.95 -19.84
C HIS A 9 -10.32 -15.47 -19.75
N ARG A 10 -10.74 -14.80 -18.69
CA ARG A 10 -10.49 -13.36 -18.49
C ARG A 10 -9.40 -13.15 -17.45
N ILE A 11 -8.29 -12.56 -17.88
CA ILE A 11 -7.23 -12.09 -16.97
C ILE A 11 -7.61 -10.66 -16.56
N TYR A 12 -7.78 -10.46 -15.25
CA TYR A 12 -8.08 -9.16 -14.67
C TYR A 12 -6.83 -8.55 -14.06
N LEU A 13 -6.50 -7.33 -14.49
CA LEU A 13 -5.58 -6.50 -13.72
C LEU A 13 -6.37 -5.88 -12.57
N LEU A 14 -6.36 -6.57 -11.43
CA LEU A 14 -7.00 -6.13 -10.19
C LEU A 14 -5.93 -5.95 -9.13
N GLY A 15 -5.80 -4.71 -8.64
CA GLY A 15 -4.96 -4.40 -7.51
C GLY A 15 -5.49 -4.97 -6.20
N ASN A 16 -4.61 -5.28 -5.24
CA ASN A 16 -5.01 -5.72 -3.90
C ASN A 16 -5.53 -4.53 -3.07
N PRO A 17 -6.85 -4.44 -2.77
CA PRO A 17 -7.42 -3.27 -2.13
C PRO A 17 -6.75 -2.90 -0.80
N VAL A 18 -6.33 -3.90 -0.01
CA VAL A 18 -5.68 -3.66 1.29
C VAL A 18 -4.37 -2.88 1.11
N ILE A 19 -3.59 -3.23 0.08
CA ILE A 19 -2.32 -2.54 -0.20
C ILE A 19 -2.60 -1.13 -0.73
N PHE A 20 -3.57 -0.98 -1.64
CA PHE A 20 -3.95 0.35 -2.15
C PHE A 20 -4.40 1.31 -1.03
N TRP A 21 -5.32 0.86 -0.18
CA TRP A 21 -5.80 1.65 0.94
C TRP A 21 -4.70 1.87 2.00
N GLY A 22 -3.85 0.87 2.25
CA GLY A 22 -2.73 0.98 3.17
C GLY A 22 -1.70 2.03 2.74
N CYS A 23 -1.27 2.01 1.49
CA CYS A 23 -0.33 3.01 0.96
C CYS A 23 -0.95 4.41 0.96
N LEU A 24 -2.23 4.54 0.59
CA LEU A 24 -2.94 5.82 0.66
C LEU A 24 -3.04 6.34 2.11
N GLY A 25 -3.42 5.49 3.06
CA GLY A 25 -3.49 5.84 4.48
C GLY A 25 -2.12 6.28 5.03
N LEU A 26 -1.05 5.55 4.71
CA LEU A 26 0.30 5.92 5.13
C LEU A 26 0.80 7.22 4.46
N THR A 27 0.33 7.52 3.24
CA THR A 27 0.56 8.83 2.61
C THR A 27 -0.08 9.96 3.43
N PHE A 28 -1.31 9.78 3.94
CA PHE A 28 -1.92 10.76 4.85
C PHE A 28 -1.18 10.88 6.18
N VAL A 29 -0.74 9.77 6.76
CA VAL A 29 0.08 9.76 7.99
C VAL A 29 1.36 10.56 7.78
N PHE A 30 2.02 10.43 6.62
CA PHE A 30 3.19 11.23 6.27
C PHE A 30 2.90 12.74 6.30
N ILE A 31 1.82 13.18 5.64
CA ILE A 31 1.42 14.59 5.60
C ILE A 31 1.20 15.13 7.02
N ILE A 32 0.44 14.39 7.84
CA ILE A 32 0.16 14.77 9.23
C ILE A 32 1.46 14.85 10.06
N ALA A 33 2.33 13.83 9.97
CA ALA A 33 3.60 13.80 10.70
C ALA A 33 4.51 14.96 10.31
N TYR A 34 4.63 15.26 9.00
CA TYR A 34 5.40 16.37 8.48
C TYR A 34 4.85 17.73 8.95
N THR A 35 3.52 17.92 8.92
CA THR A 35 2.87 19.14 9.40
C THR A 35 3.12 19.34 10.90
N ILE A 36 2.92 18.29 11.72
CA ILE A 36 3.17 18.36 13.17
C ILE A 36 4.64 18.71 13.44
N ASP A 37 5.57 18.10 12.71
CA ASP A 37 6.99 18.35 12.90
C ASP A 37 7.40 19.77 12.52
N THR A 38 6.86 20.27 11.41
CA THR A 38 7.08 21.64 10.96
C THR A 38 6.56 22.64 12.00
N VAL A 39 5.36 22.43 12.55
CA VAL A 39 4.79 23.27 13.60
C VAL A 39 5.63 23.22 14.88
N LYS A 40 6.07 22.03 15.32
CA LYS A 40 6.94 21.88 16.49
C LYS A 40 8.26 22.62 16.31
N SER A 41 8.86 22.53 15.13
CA SER A 41 10.11 23.22 14.78
C SER A 41 9.95 24.73 14.79
N ARG A 42 8.84 25.26 14.26
CA ARG A 42 8.51 26.70 14.31
C ARG A 42 8.26 27.22 15.73
N ARG A 43 7.75 26.37 16.63
CA ARG A 43 7.56 26.69 18.05
C ARG A 43 8.83 26.56 18.90
N GLY A 44 9.97 26.21 18.30
CA GLY A 44 11.24 26.09 19.01
C GLY A 44 11.37 24.85 19.91
N LEU A 45 10.50 23.84 19.76
CA LEU A 45 10.62 22.59 20.51
C LEU A 45 11.87 21.83 20.02
N ARG A 46 12.93 21.85 20.84
CA ARG A 46 14.21 21.20 20.50
C ARG A 46 14.15 19.70 20.79
N ASN A 47 14.16 18.92 19.72
CA ASN A 47 14.46 17.49 19.79
C ASN A 47 15.97 17.26 19.96
N ASN A 48 16.34 16.09 20.49
CA ASN A 48 17.73 15.62 20.50
C ASN A 48 18.32 15.70 19.08
N LYS A 49 19.60 16.11 18.97
CA LYS A 49 20.35 16.25 17.72
C LYS A 49 20.26 15.00 16.83
N TYR A 50 20.38 13.81 17.42
CA TYR A 50 20.30 12.55 16.67
C TYR A 50 18.92 12.32 16.07
N TRP A 51 17.86 12.54 16.86
CA TRP A 51 16.48 12.39 16.41
C TRP A 51 16.11 13.41 15.32
N ARG A 52 16.63 14.65 15.45
CA ARG A 52 16.44 15.67 14.42
C ARG A 52 17.07 15.25 13.09
N ALA A 53 18.33 14.83 13.09
CA ALA A 53 19.02 14.42 11.88
C ALA A 53 18.33 13.23 11.18
N TYR A 54 17.83 12.26 11.95
CA TYR A 54 17.03 11.14 11.43
C TYR A 54 15.75 11.63 10.74
N LYS A 55 14.95 12.47 11.42
CA LYS A 55 13.72 13.04 10.86
C LYS A 55 13.97 13.90 9.62
N ASP A 56 15.01 14.73 9.63
CA ASP A 56 15.32 15.60 8.48
C ASP A 56 15.62 14.76 7.23
N ARG A 57 16.37 13.66 7.38
CA ARG A 57 16.61 12.71 6.29
C ARG A 57 15.32 12.01 5.84
N MET A 58 14.52 11.53 6.79
CA MET A 58 13.28 10.81 6.53
C MET A 58 12.24 11.70 5.84
N PHE A 59 12.04 12.94 6.31
CA PHE A 59 11.13 13.91 5.69
C PHE A 59 11.64 14.41 4.35
N SER A 60 12.95 14.60 4.17
CA SER A 60 13.53 14.95 2.87
C SER A 60 13.24 13.86 1.82
N ALA A 61 13.54 12.60 2.14
CA ALA A 61 13.23 11.47 1.25
C ALA A 61 11.72 11.33 1.02
N GLY A 62 10.91 11.41 2.07
CA GLY A 62 9.46 11.30 1.99
C GLY A 62 8.83 12.41 1.15
N TRP A 63 9.37 13.63 1.20
CA TRP A 63 8.87 14.75 0.40
C TRP A 63 9.12 14.55 -1.09
N TRP A 64 10.29 14.05 -1.49
CA TRP A 64 10.58 13.69 -2.88
C TRP A 64 9.66 12.58 -3.38
N LEU A 65 9.39 11.56 -2.56
CA LEU A 65 8.46 10.49 -2.91
C LEU A 65 7.02 10.98 -3.02
N PHE A 66 6.57 11.83 -2.09
CA PHE A 66 5.26 12.45 -2.13
C PHE A 66 5.08 13.35 -3.36
N LEU A 67 6.09 14.14 -3.69
CA LEU A 67 6.09 14.95 -4.91
C LEU A 67 6.03 14.06 -6.15
N GLY A 68 6.81 12.97 -6.19
CA GLY A 68 6.73 11.96 -7.25
C GLY A 68 5.32 11.37 -7.39
N TRP A 69 4.65 11.05 -6.29
CA TRP A 69 3.25 10.62 -6.27
C TRP A 69 2.32 11.69 -6.85
N MET A 70 2.42 12.95 -6.41
CA MET A 70 1.60 14.05 -6.92
C MET A 70 1.79 14.27 -8.42
N LEU A 71 3.04 14.31 -8.88
CA LEU A 71 3.38 14.51 -10.29
C LEU A 71 2.88 13.38 -11.19
N HIS A 72 2.73 12.17 -10.65
CA HIS A 72 2.18 11.03 -11.39
C HIS A 72 0.70 10.80 -11.11
N TYR A 73 0.04 11.59 -10.27
CA TYR A 73 -1.39 11.44 -9.98
C TYR A 73 -2.21 12.61 -10.51
N PHE A 74 -1.75 13.84 -10.27
CA PHE A 74 -2.47 15.06 -10.63
C PHE A 74 -2.62 15.31 -12.14
N PRO A 75 -1.63 15.02 -13.00
CA PRO A 75 -1.81 15.25 -14.44
C PRO A 75 -2.93 14.43 -15.06
N PHE A 76 -3.36 13.34 -14.43
CA PHE A 76 -4.45 12.49 -14.91
C PHE A 76 -5.84 13.03 -14.57
N TRP A 77 -5.98 13.94 -13.58
CA TRP A 77 -7.26 14.55 -13.23
C TRP A 77 -7.91 15.35 -14.38
N PRO A 78 -7.19 16.25 -15.10
CA PRO A 78 -7.78 17.04 -16.18
C PRO A 78 -7.86 16.28 -17.52
N MET A 79 -7.38 15.04 -17.61
CA MET A 79 -7.39 14.31 -18.87
C MET A 79 -8.83 13.90 -19.26
N THR A 80 -9.25 14.30 -20.46
CA THR A 80 -10.58 14.01 -21.01
C THR A 80 -10.71 12.65 -21.69
N ARG A 81 -9.59 11.91 -21.82
CA ARG A 81 -9.56 10.58 -22.45
C ARG A 81 -9.78 9.47 -21.41
N VAL A 82 -10.17 8.30 -21.89
CA VAL A 82 -10.36 7.11 -21.05
C VAL A 82 -9.04 6.74 -20.38
N LEU A 83 -9.05 6.72 -19.05
CA LEU A 83 -7.92 6.31 -18.21
C LEU A 83 -8.13 4.89 -17.72
N TYR A 84 -7.05 4.14 -17.71
CA TYR A 84 -7.02 2.76 -17.26
C TYR A 84 -6.19 2.64 -15.99
N PHE A 85 -6.41 1.55 -15.24
CA PHE A 85 -5.78 1.32 -13.94
C PHE A 85 -4.24 1.44 -13.96
N HIS A 86 -3.61 1.01 -15.05
CA HIS A 86 -2.16 1.05 -15.19
C HIS A 86 -1.57 2.47 -15.28
N HIS A 87 -2.37 3.47 -15.64
CA HIS A 87 -1.92 4.88 -15.64
C HIS A 87 -1.57 5.35 -14.22
N TYR A 88 -2.22 4.77 -13.20
CA TYR A 88 -1.98 5.09 -11.81
C TYR A 88 -0.87 4.25 -11.17
N PHE A 89 -0.29 3.28 -11.87
CA PHE A 89 0.79 2.45 -11.32
C PHE A 89 2.06 3.22 -10.95
N PRO A 90 2.53 4.19 -11.75
CA PRO A 90 3.66 5.02 -11.34
C PRO A 90 3.38 5.75 -10.02
N ALA A 91 2.22 6.39 -9.89
CA ALA A 91 1.82 7.03 -8.63
C ALA A 91 1.78 6.03 -7.48
N PHE A 92 1.17 4.86 -7.69
CA PHE A 92 1.11 3.82 -6.67
C PHE A 92 2.50 3.34 -6.23
N LEU A 93 3.47 3.22 -7.13
CA LEU A 93 4.86 2.87 -6.78
C LEU A 93 5.48 3.90 -5.83
N PHE A 94 5.34 5.19 -6.11
CA PHE A 94 5.80 6.25 -5.21
C PHE A 94 5.11 6.19 -3.84
N SER A 95 3.80 5.93 -3.82
CA SER A 95 3.04 5.76 -2.57
C SER A 95 3.50 4.53 -1.78
N ALA A 96 3.83 3.42 -2.45
CA ALA A 96 4.37 2.22 -1.82
C ALA A 96 5.77 2.46 -1.22
N MET A 97 6.66 3.15 -1.94
CA MET A 97 7.97 3.52 -1.40
C MET A 97 7.84 4.48 -0.21
N LEU A 98 6.96 5.49 -0.31
CA LEU A 98 6.67 6.40 0.80
C LEU A 98 6.13 5.63 2.01
N SER A 99 5.29 4.63 1.79
CA SER A 99 4.77 3.78 2.87
C SER A 99 5.88 3.05 3.63
N GLY A 100 6.94 2.61 2.95
CA GLY A 100 8.13 2.04 3.58
C GLY A 100 8.86 3.04 4.49
N VAL A 101 9.03 4.28 4.03
CA VAL A 101 9.65 5.36 4.81
C VAL A 101 8.82 5.69 6.06
N VAL A 102 7.49 5.74 5.93
CA VAL A 102 6.58 6.03 7.06
C VAL A 102 6.54 4.88 8.05
N LEU A 103 6.54 3.63 7.58
CA LEU A 103 6.60 2.46 8.45
C LEU A 103 7.90 2.41 9.24
N ASP A 104 9.05 2.69 8.61
CA ASP A 104 10.33 2.82 9.31
C ASP A 104 10.28 3.88 10.43
N TYR A 105 9.67 5.03 10.13
CA TYR A 105 9.46 6.11 11.11
C TYR A 105 8.59 5.66 12.29
N ILE A 106 7.46 5.02 12.02
CA ILE A 106 6.53 4.51 13.06
C ILE A 106 7.23 3.45 13.91
N LEU A 107 7.91 2.49 13.28
CA LEU A 107 8.63 1.41 13.98
C LEU A 107 9.73 1.98 14.87
N THR A 108 10.53 2.90 14.36
CA THR A 108 11.58 3.57 15.12
C THR A 108 10.98 4.31 16.33
N TRP A 109 9.87 5.01 16.13
CA TRP A 109 9.18 5.69 17.21
C TRP A 109 8.67 4.71 18.28
N CYS A 110 8.04 3.60 17.87
CA CYS A 110 7.61 2.54 18.78
C CYS A 110 8.78 1.94 19.57
N CYS A 111 9.90 1.66 18.92
CA CYS A 111 11.09 1.11 19.58
C CYS A 111 11.68 2.05 20.63
N ILE A 112 11.64 3.37 20.38
CA ILE A 112 12.12 4.38 21.35
C ILE A 112 11.18 4.49 22.56
N THR A 113 9.87 4.23 22.38
CA THR A 113 8.90 4.29 23.49
C THR A 113 8.93 3.06 24.41
N VAL A 114 9.51 1.96 23.94
CA VAL A 114 9.59 0.68 24.66
C VAL A 114 10.95 0.56 25.35
N PRO A 115 11.06 -0.12 26.52
CA PRO A 115 12.35 -0.37 27.14
C PRO A 115 13.33 -1.08 26.18
N GLU A 116 14.60 -0.71 26.24
CA GLU A 116 15.64 -1.16 25.31
C GLU A 116 15.70 -2.69 25.16
N GLN A 117 15.48 -3.41 26.27
CA GLN A 117 15.46 -4.88 26.35
C GLN A 117 14.43 -5.53 25.40
N PHE A 118 13.31 -4.84 25.12
CA PHE A 118 12.24 -5.36 24.28
C PHE A 118 12.24 -4.75 22.87
N SER A 119 13.06 -3.72 22.62
CA SER A 119 13.05 -2.95 21.36
C SER A 119 13.26 -3.85 20.12
N LEU A 120 14.22 -4.79 20.19
CA LEU A 120 14.50 -5.73 19.11
C LEU A 120 13.34 -6.70 18.86
N ILE A 121 12.74 -7.22 19.93
CA ILE A 121 11.61 -8.16 19.85
C ILE A 121 10.40 -7.45 19.25
N VAL A 122 10.12 -6.21 19.68
CA VAL A 122 9.05 -5.38 19.12
C VAL A 122 9.31 -5.09 17.64
N PHE A 123 10.53 -4.70 17.28
CA PHE A 123 10.89 -4.45 15.89
C PHE A 123 10.66 -5.68 15.00
N GLN A 124 11.22 -6.83 15.40
CA GLN A 124 11.08 -8.10 14.67
C GLN A 124 9.61 -8.55 14.61
N GLY A 125 8.87 -8.43 15.72
CA GLY A 125 7.46 -8.77 15.80
C GLY A 125 6.60 -7.93 14.87
N CYS A 126 6.82 -6.61 14.81
CA CYS A 126 6.10 -5.73 13.91
C CYS A 126 6.43 -6.02 12.43
N ILE A 127 7.70 -6.24 12.08
CA ILE A 127 8.09 -6.61 10.72
C ILE A 127 7.46 -7.96 10.31
N ALA A 128 7.52 -8.96 11.19
CA ALA A 128 6.91 -10.26 10.96
C ALA A 128 5.38 -10.14 10.79
N ALA A 129 4.71 -9.32 11.60
CA ALA A 129 3.27 -9.08 11.49
C ALA A 129 2.90 -8.40 10.16
N ILE A 130 3.66 -7.39 9.73
CA ILE A 130 3.45 -6.73 8.44
C ILE A 130 3.60 -7.75 7.31
N PHE A 131 4.68 -8.53 7.32
CA PHE A 131 4.93 -9.56 6.31
C PHE A 131 3.82 -10.62 6.30
N ALA A 132 3.40 -11.11 7.47
CA ALA A 132 2.33 -12.09 7.61
C ALA A 132 1.01 -11.57 7.05
N VAL A 133 0.64 -10.31 7.33
CA VAL A 133 -0.56 -9.67 6.77
C VAL A 133 -0.48 -9.58 5.25
N LEU A 134 0.67 -9.16 4.70
CA LEU A 134 0.86 -9.06 3.25
C LEU A 134 0.79 -10.43 2.57
N CYS A 135 1.45 -11.45 3.12
CA CYS A 135 1.40 -12.82 2.62
C CYS A 135 -0.01 -13.41 2.72
N TRP A 136 -0.69 -13.26 3.86
CA TRP A 136 -2.06 -13.72 4.06
C TRP A 136 -3.02 -13.09 3.05
N ARG A 137 -2.92 -11.78 2.85
CA ARG A 137 -3.74 -11.08 1.86
C ARG A 137 -3.40 -11.48 0.43
N TYR A 138 -2.12 -11.69 0.10
CA TYR A 138 -1.72 -12.19 -1.21
C TYR A 138 -2.33 -13.58 -1.49
N VAL A 139 -2.19 -14.52 -0.55
CA VAL A 139 -2.71 -15.88 -0.66
C VAL A 139 -4.22 -15.88 -0.82
N ILE A 140 -4.97 -15.19 0.05
CA ILE A 140 -6.44 -15.15 -0.05
C ILE A 140 -6.92 -14.46 -1.31
N HIS A 141 -6.34 -13.32 -1.66
CA HIS A 141 -6.77 -12.55 -2.82
C HIS A 141 -6.51 -13.33 -4.12
N PHE A 142 -5.35 -13.99 -4.23
CA PHE A 142 -5.01 -14.80 -5.40
C PHE A 142 -5.84 -16.10 -5.46
N LEU A 143 -6.04 -16.79 -4.34
CA LEU A 143 -6.87 -18.00 -4.28
C LEU A 143 -8.34 -17.71 -4.65
N ASN A 144 -8.91 -16.61 -4.14
CA ASN A 144 -10.31 -16.26 -4.42
C ASN A 144 -10.54 -15.84 -5.88
N ILE A 145 -9.58 -15.17 -6.50
CA ILE A 145 -9.74 -14.67 -7.87
C ILE A 145 -9.52 -15.80 -8.89
N THR A 146 -8.51 -16.64 -8.67
CA THR A 146 -8.11 -17.66 -9.65
C THR A 146 -8.86 -18.97 -9.41
N VAL A 147 -8.73 -19.57 -8.23
CA VAL A 147 -9.20 -20.95 -7.97
C VAL A 147 -10.71 -21.01 -7.76
N PHE A 148 -11.28 -20.11 -6.95
CA PHE A 148 -12.70 -20.17 -6.60
C PHE A 148 -13.62 -19.80 -7.78
N ASN A 149 -13.19 -18.88 -8.65
CA ASN A 149 -13.95 -18.53 -9.84
C ASN A 149 -13.91 -19.63 -10.92
N GLU A 150 -12.79 -20.34 -11.03
CA GLU A 150 -12.66 -21.48 -11.93
C GLU A 150 -13.57 -22.65 -11.50
N TYR A 151 -13.60 -22.98 -10.20
CA TYR A 151 -14.54 -23.97 -9.66
C TYR A 151 -16.01 -23.61 -9.91
N ARG A 152 -16.39 -22.34 -9.67
CA ARG A 152 -17.76 -21.84 -9.91
C ARG A 152 -18.13 -21.86 -11.42
N SER A 153 -17.17 -21.58 -12.30
CA SER A 153 -17.32 -21.68 -13.75
C SER A 153 -17.60 -23.13 -14.17
N LEU A 154 -16.79 -24.07 -13.68
CA LEU A 154 -16.96 -25.50 -13.95
C LEU A 154 -18.33 -26.00 -13.46
N GLN A 155 -18.73 -25.64 -12.24
CA GLN A 155 -20.03 -26.05 -11.68
C GLN A 155 -21.22 -25.48 -12.47
N LYS A 156 -21.12 -24.24 -12.97
CA LYS A 156 -22.14 -23.66 -13.87
C LYS A 156 -22.19 -24.36 -15.22
N ASN A 157 -21.05 -24.82 -15.76
CA ASN A 157 -21.02 -25.57 -17.01
C ASN A 157 -21.62 -26.96 -16.82
N VAL A 158 -21.21 -27.68 -15.77
CA VAL A 158 -21.76 -28.98 -15.36
C VAL A 158 -23.29 -28.92 -15.20
N ASN A 159 -23.80 -27.97 -14.43
CA ASN A 159 -25.25 -27.80 -14.27
C ASN A 159 -25.96 -27.43 -15.56
N ARG A 160 -25.27 -26.79 -16.52
CA ARG A 160 -25.84 -26.50 -17.84
C ARG A 160 -26.02 -27.78 -18.65
N TYR A 161 -25.05 -28.68 -18.64
CA TYR A 161 -25.16 -29.98 -19.31
C TYR A 161 -26.31 -30.80 -18.73
N PHE A 162 -26.44 -30.84 -17.40
CA PHE A 162 -27.52 -31.60 -16.74
C PHE A 162 -28.90 -30.92 -16.77
N ALA A 163 -29.00 -29.64 -17.17
CA ALA A 163 -30.27 -28.94 -17.30
C ALA A 163 -30.95 -29.14 -18.67
N PHE A 164 -30.27 -29.77 -19.63
CA PHE A 164 -30.82 -30.10 -20.96
C PHE A 164 -31.26 -31.58 -21.09
N ASP A 165 -31.11 -32.38 -20.04
CA ASP A 165 -31.44 -33.82 -20.00
C ASP A 165 -32.80 -34.13 -19.32
N VAL A 166 -33.71 -33.14 -19.21
CA VAL A 166 -35.11 -33.29 -18.73
C VAL A 166 -36.05 -32.56 -19.69
#